data_AF-A0A7S3F7U4-F1
#
_entry.id   AF-A0A7S3F7U4-F1
#
_cell.length_a   1.000
_cell.length_b   1.000
_cell.length_c   1.000
_cell.angle_alpha   90.00
_cell.angle_beta   90.00
_cell.angle_gamma   90.00
#
_symmetry.space_group_name_H-M   'P 1'
#
loop_
_entity.id
_entity.type
_entity.pdbx_description
1 polymer ?
#
loop_
_entity_poly.entity_id
_entity_poly.type
_entity_poly.pdbx_seq_one_letter_code
_entity_poly.pdbx_strand_id
1 'polypeptide(L)'
;LGLVAVNLAWFFRPGGTDLRAVALQPYAVLERPPREAVTRLLLSAFIHSDAEHLISNMASLLSAGPAIEAAAGGGSEGASALLHAAAITLPLAHALYVGSAWAERRWYGRSAAYHRDGGVGFSSVGCALAVIAANSGSSGVGGRRE
;
A
#
# COMPACT_ATOMS: atom_id res chain seq x y z
N LEU A 1 2.85 13.41 6.98
CA LEU A 1 3.91 13.87 6.04
C LEU A 1 5.06 12.86 5.83
N GLY A 2 5.51 12.12 6.85
CA GLY A 2 6.65 11.19 6.70
C GLY A 2 6.48 10.14 5.60
N LEU A 3 5.31 9.52 5.48
CA LEU A 3 5.00 8.56 4.41
C LEU A 3 5.11 9.19 3.00
N VAL A 4 4.68 10.44 2.84
CA VAL A 4 4.84 11.17 1.57
C VAL A 4 6.31 11.37 1.25
N ALA A 5 7.10 11.82 2.22
CA ALA A 5 8.53 12.04 2.04
C ALA A 5 9.28 10.76 1.64
N VAL A 6 8.93 9.61 2.23
CA VAL A 6 9.52 8.31 1.87
C VAL A 6 9.21 7.92 0.42
N ASN A 7 7.96 8.10 -0.03
CA ASN A 7 7.58 7.81 -1.42
C ASN A 7 8.29 8.74 -2.41
N LEU A 8 8.40 10.03 -2.10
CA LEU A 8 9.15 10.99 -2.92
C LEU A 8 10.65 10.64 -2.97
N ALA A 9 11.25 10.26 -1.83
CA ALA A 9 12.66 9.90 -1.76
C ALA A 9 12.99 8.68 -2.64
N TRP A 10 12.09 7.68 -2.65
CA TRP A 10 12.24 6.52 -3.54
C TRP A 10 12.04 6.88 -5.01
N PHE A 11 11.08 7.74 -5.32
CA PHE A 11 10.82 8.17 -6.70
C PHE A 11 11.99 8.97 -7.29
N PHE A 12 12.56 9.91 -6.53
CA PHE A 12 13.68 10.76 -6.97
C PHE A 12 15.06 10.15 -6.69
N ARG A 13 15.13 8.87 -6.33
CA ARG A 13 16.40 8.19 -6.05
C ARG A 13 17.35 8.29 -7.26
N PRO A 14 18.60 8.74 -7.08
CA PRO A 14 19.60 8.76 -8.15
C PRO A 14 19.81 7.36 -8.75
N GLY A 15 19.86 7.28 -10.07
CA GLY A 15 20.03 6.02 -10.81
C GLY A 15 18.72 5.23 -11.04
N GLY A 16 17.59 5.72 -10.54
CA GLY A 16 16.28 5.10 -10.75
C GLY A 16 16.14 3.75 -10.05
N THR A 17 15.03 3.06 -10.35
CA THR A 17 14.76 1.70 -9.87
C THR A 17 14.22 0.87 -11.03
N ASP A 18 14.81 -0.30 -11.26
CA ASP A 18 14.27 -1.25 -12.24
C ASP A 18 12.96 -1.84 -11.71
N LEU A 19 11.85 -1.45 -12.34
CA LEU A 19 10.51 -1.94 -12.01
C LEU A 19 10.43 -3.46 -12.07
N ARG A 20 11.17 -4.13 -12.96
CA ARG A 20 11.15 -5.59 -13.07
C ARG A 20 11.74 -6.27 -11.84
N ALA A 21 12.67 -5.62 -11.15
CA ALA A 21 13.30 -6.14 -9.95
C ALA A 21 12.43 -5.97 -8.70
N VAL A 22 11.59 -4.92 -8.66
CA VAL A 22 10.84 -4.52 -7.45
C VAL A 22 9.33 -4.69 -7.55
N ALA A 23 8.77 -4.83 -8.76
CA ALA A 23 7.33 -5.00 -8.93
C ALA A 23 6.82 -6.23 -8.17
N LEU A 24 5.64 -6.06 -7.57
CA LEU A 24 4.92 -7.13 -6.91
C LEU A 24 4.34 -8.05 -7.97
N GLN A 25 5.08 -9.12 -8.27
CA GLN A 25 4.69 -10.17 -9.19
C GLN A 25 4.47 -11.46 -8.39
N PRO A 26 3.27 -12.08 -8.40
CA PRO A 26 3.00 -13.25 -7.57
C PRO A 26 3.95 -14.42 -7.81
N TYR A 27 4.28 -14.70 -9.07
CA TYR A 27 5.29 -15.70 -9.43
C TYR A 27 6.64 -15.41 -8.78
N ALA A 28 7.10 -14.17 -8.86
CA ALA A 28 8.41 -13.80 -8.35
C ALA A 28 8.45 -13.83 -6.81
N VAL A 29 7.31 -13.63 -6.13
CA VAL A 29 7.25 -13.77 -4.66
C VAL A 29 7.28 -15.24 -4.24
N LEU A 30 6.63 -16.13 -4.99
CA LEU A 30 6.43 -17.52 -4.60
C LEU A 30 7.55 -18.46 -5.05
N GLU A 31 8.24 -18.16 -6.15
CA GLU A 31 9.24 -19.06 -6.76
C GLU A 31 10.69 -18.56 -6.70
N ARG A 32 10.92 -17.27 -6.38
CA ARG A 32 12.28 -16.72 -6.27
C ARG A 32 12.85 -16.88 -4.85
N PRO A 33 14.17 -16.74 -4.68
CA PRO A 33 14.78 -16.78 -3.36
C PRO A 33 14.14 -15.79 -2.38
N PRO A 34 14.07 -16.11 -1.07
CA PRO A 34 13.39 -15.28 -0.07
C PRO A 34 13.84 -13.81 -0.07
N ARG A 35 15.12 -13.54 -0.33
CA ARG A 35 15.67 -12.18 -0.41
C ARG A 35 15.03 -11.34 -1.52
N GLU A 36 14.81 -11.92 -2.69
CA GLU A 36 14.15 -11.24 -3.81
C GLU A 36 12.67 -11.04 -3.53
N ALA A 37 12.01 -12.07 -2.99
CA ALA A 37 10.61 -12.01 -2.60
C ALA A 37 10.34 -10.89 -1.58
N VAL A 38 11.17 -10.79 -0.53
CA VAL A 38 11.08 -9.73 0.49
C VAL A 38 11.29 -8.34 -0.13
N THR A 39 12.25 -8.21 -1.05
CA THR A 39 12.50 -6.93 -1.74
C THR A 39 11.25 -6.45 -2.48
N ARG A 40 10.57 -7.34 -3.20
CA ARG A 40 9.31 -7.03 -3.91
C ARG A 40 8.17 -6.72 -2.95
N LEU A 41 8.03 -7.50 -1.89
CA LEU A 41 6.96 -7.29 -0.90
C LEU A 41 7.10 -5.96 -0.15
N LEU A 42 8.32 -5.46 0.05
CA LEU A 42 8.56 -4.21 0.76
C LEU A 42 8.61 -3.00 -0.17
N LEU A 43 9.34 -3.08 -1.29
CA LEU A 43 9.62 -1.91 -2.12
C LEU A 43 8.53 -1.62 -3.14
N SER A 44 7.77 -2.62 -3.59
CA SER A 44 6.75 -2.43 -4.64
C SER A 44 5.79 -1.29 -4.33
N ALA A 45 5.41 -1.11 -3.07
CA ALA A 45 4.46 -0.07 -2.67
C ALA A 45 5.05 1.35 -2.65
N PHE A 46 6.37 1.51 -2.55
CA PHE A 46 7.02 2.83 -2.52
C PHE A 46 7.53 3.28 -3.90
N ILE A 47 7.62 2.34 -4.84
CA ILE A 47 8.03 2.60 -6.20
C ILE A 47 6.80 2.93 -7.05
N HIS A 48 6.93 3.88 -7.97
CA HIS A 48 5.86 4.34 -8.83
C HIS A 48 6.32 4.29 -10.29
N SER A 49 5.41 3.98 -11.21
CA SER A 49 5.70 3.85 -12.64
C SER A 49 6.02 5.20 -13.30
N ASP A 50 5.39 6.26 -12.83
CA ASP A 50 5.43 7.59 -13.41
C ASP A 50 4.98 8.65 -12.37
N ALA A 51 5.11 9.92 -12.74
CA ALA A 51 4.81 11.04 -11.85
C ALA A 51 3.30 11.17 -11.57
N GLU A 52 2.43 10.89 -12.53
CA GLU A 52 0.98 10.98 -12.35
C GLU A 52 0.50 9.94 -11.33
N HIS A 53 1.02 8.71 -11.43
CA HIS A 53 0.75 7.64 -10.49
C HIS A 53 1.23 7.99 -9.07
N LEU A 54 2.44 8.58 -8.94
CA LEU A 54 2.91 9.08 -7.65
C LEU A 54 2.00 10.16 -7.09
N ILE A 55 1.68 11.18 -7.88
CA ILE A 55 0.85 12.31 -7.47
C ILE A 55 -0.53 11.81 -7.01
N SER A 56 -1.16 10.91 -7.77
CA SER A 56 -2.47 10.33 -7.41
C SER A 56 -2.44 9.57 -6.07
N ASN A 57 -1.40 8.77 -5.84
CA ASN A 57 -1.24 8.02 -4.59
C ASN A 57 -0.99 8.96 -3.41
N MET A 58 -0.16 9.99 -3.60
CA MET A 58 0.12 10.98 -2.56
C MET A 58 -1.10 11.86 -2.26
N ALA A 59 -1.88 12.22 -3.27
CA ALA A 59 -3.14 12.94 -3.11
C ALA A 59 -4.15 12.13 -2.29
N SER A 60 -4.30 10.83 -2.58
CA SER A 60 -5.13 9.92 -1.79
C SER A 60 -4.70 9.86 -0.32
N LEU A 61 -3.39 9.73 -0.08
CA LEU A 61 -2.83 9.71 1.28
C LEU A 61 -3.05 11.04 2.02
N LEU A 62 -2.85 12.18 1.34
CA LEU A 62 -3.06 13.51 1.91
C LEU A 62 -4.55 13.81 2.16
N SER A 63 -5.45 13.20 1.39
CA SER A 63 -6.89 13.34 1.62
C SER A 63 -7.38 12.51 2.80
N ALA A 64 -6.90 11.28 2.98
CA ALA A 64 -7.36 10.38 4.04
C ALA A 64 -6.60 10.56 5.37
N GLY A 65 -5.31 10.88 5.30
CA GLY A 65 -4.40 10.97 6.44
C GLY A 65 -4.90 11.88 7.57
N PRO A 66 -5.27 13.15 7.30
CA PRO A 66 -5.70 14.08 8.34
C PRO A 66 -6.93 13.60 9.13
N ALA A 67 -7.87 12.92 8.48
CA ALA A 67 -9.05 12.39 9.16
C ALA A 67 -8.68 11.26 10.14
N ILE A 68 -7.75 10.38 9.75
CA ILE A 68 -7.24 9.31 10.62
C ILE A 68 -6.43 9.89 11.78
N GLU A 69 -5.55 10.85 11.49
CA GLU A 69 -4.73 11.51 12.51
C GLU A 69 -5.61 12.24 13.53
N ALA A 70 -6.63 12.97 13.07
CA ALA A 70 -7.56 13.69 13.94
C ALA A 70 -8.43 12.75 14.79
N ALA A 71 -8.91 11.65 14.22
CA ALA A 71 -9.72 10.68 14.95
C ALA A 71 -8.96 9.99 16.10
N ALA A 72 -7.63 9.94 16.01
CA ALA A 72 -6.75 9.38 17.05
C ALA A 72 -6.16 10.45 17.99
N GLY A 73 -6.70 11.68 18.00
CA GLY A 73 -6.27 12.74 18.93
C GLY A 73 -5.24 13.72 18.38
N GLY A 74 -4.78 13.54 17.14
CA GLY A 74 -3.79 14.41 16.49
C GLY A 74 -2.36 14.20 17.01
N GLY A 75 -1.45 15.10 16.61
CA GLY A 75 -0.05 15.08 17.07
C GLY A 75 0.65 13.75 16.82
N SER A 76 1.39 13.25 17.82
CA SER A 76 2.13 11.98 17.73
C SER A 76 1.22 10.75 17.72
N GLU A 77 0.07 10.80 18.42
CA GLU A 77 -0.89 9.69 18.48
C GLU A 77 -1.57 9.49 17.13
N GLY A 78 -2.01 10.58 16.51
CA GLY A 78 -2.53 10.58 15.15
C GLY A 78 -1.54 10.03 14.13
N ALA A 79 -0.30 10.53 14.15
CA ALA A 79 0.74 10.06 13.25
C ALA A 79 1.04 8.56 13.45
N SER A 80 1.06 8.08 14.70
CA SER A 80 1.22 6.66 15.03
C SER A 80 0.07 5.81 14.48
N ALA A 81 -1.17 6.27 14.63
CA ALA A 81 -2.35 5.58 14.11
C ALA A 81 -2.31 5.45 12.57
N LEU A 82 -1.94 6.53 11.87
CA LEU A 82 -1.79 6.50 10.42
C LEU A 82 -0.69 5.52 9.97
N LEU A 83 0.47 5.54 10.65
CA LEU A 83 1.57 4.62 10.36
C LEU A 83 1.18 3.17 10.62
N HIS A 84 0.48 2.90 11.73
CA HIS A 84 0.01 1.57 12.07
C HIS A 84 -1.02 1.06 11.04
N ALA A 85 -1.96 1.90 10.63
CA ALA A 85 -2.91 1.57 9.57
C ALA A 85 -2.20 1.22 8.27
N ALA A 86 -1.21 2.02 7.84
CA ALA A 86 -0.40 1.72 6.66
C ALA A 86 0.40 0.42 6.82
N ALA A 87 0.99 0.19 8.00
CA ALA A 87 1.81 -0.99 8.30
C ALA A 87 1.01 -2.30 8.33
N ILE A 88 -0.29 -2.26 8.66
CA ILE A 88 -1.17 -3.44 8.61
C ILE A 88 -1.75 -3.64 7.20
N THR A 89 -2.22 -2.56 6.58
CA THR A 89 -2.96 -2.66 5.30
C THR A 89 -2.05 -3.05 4.15
N LEU A 90 -0.77 -2.64 4.17
CA LEU A 90 0.22 -3.02 3.18
C LEU A 90 0.44 -4.54 3.09
N PRO A 91 0.89 -5.25 4.15
CA PRO A 91 1.10 -6.69 4.08
C PRO A 91 -0.20 -7.44 3.83
N LEU A 92 -1.34 -6.95 4.33
CA LEU A 92 -2.63 -7.56 4.05
C LEU A 92 -2.98 -7.48 2.56
N ALA A 93 -2.82 -6.32 1.93
CA ALA A 93 -3.04 -6.15 0.50
C ALA A 93 -2.12 -7.04 -0.34
N HIS A 94 -0.84 -7.12 0.03
CA HIS A 94 0.11 -8.01 -0.64
C HIS A 94 -0.22 -9.49 -0.45
N ALA A 95 -0.62 -9.90 0.76
CA ALA A 95 -1.04 -11.26 1.05
C ALA A 95 -2.30 -11.65 0.28
N LEU A 96 -3.27 -10.74 0.15
CA LEU A 96 -4.46 -10.96 -0.66
C LEU A 96 -4.13 -11.09 -2.15
N TYR A 97 -3.24 -10.24 -2.67
CA TYR A 97 -2.83 -10.28 -4.08
C TYR A 97 -2.03 -11.54 -4.42
N VAL A 98 -1.00 -11.87 -3.63
CA VAL A 98 -0.18 -13.07 -3.85
C VAL A 98 -0.98 -14.34 -3.55
N GLY A 99 -1.80 -14.33 -2.49
CA GLY A 99 -2.64 -15.45 -2.09
C GLY A 99 -3.74 -15.77 -3.08
N SER A 100 -4.39 -14.76 -3.68
CA SER A 100 -5.36 -14.97 -4.75
C SER A 100 -4.72 -15.58 -5.99
N ALA A 101 -3.55 -15.06 -6.42
CA ALA A 101 -2.82 -15.64 -7.54
C ALA A 101 -2.34 -17.08 -7.27
N TRP A 102 -1.93 -17.39 -6.04
CA TRP A 102 -1.63 -18.76 -5.62
C TRP A 102 -2.88 -19.67 -5.67
N ALA A 103 -4.02 -19.19 -5.18
CA ALA A 103 -5.27 -19.92 -5.18
C ALA A 103 -5.76 -20.19 -6.62
N GLU A 104 -5.65 -19.20 -7.51
CA GLU A 104 -5.99 -19.36 -8.92
C GLU A 104 -5.17 -20.45 -9.60
N ARG A 105 -3.85 -20.47 -9.36
CA ARG A 105 -2.97 -21.53 -9.84
C ARG A 105 -3.37 -22.88 -9.26
N ARG A 106 -3.62 -22.94 -7.94
CA ARG A 106 -3.86 -24.19 -7.21
C ARG A 106 -5.20 -24.85 -7.53
N TRP A 107 -6.24 -24.06 -7.82
CA TRP A 107 -7.60 -24.55 -8.04
C TRP A 107 -8.04 -24.53 -9.49
N TYR A 108 -7.62 -23.55 -10.29
CA TYR A 108 -8.06 -23.40 -11.68
C TYR A 108 -6.96 -23.68 -12.70
N GLY A 109 -5.73 -23.96 -12.27
CA GLY A 109 -4.59 -24.22 -13.17
C GLY A 109 -4.21 -23.02 -14.03
N ARG A 110 -4.69 -21.80 -13.70
CA ARG A 110 -4.39 -20.58 -14.44
C ARG A 110 -3.03 -20.02 -14.00
N SER A 111 -2.14 -19.79 -14.96
CA SER A 111 -0.80 -19.24 -14.71
C SER A 111 -0.50 -17.95 -15.48
N ALA A 112 -1.40 -17.48 -16.36
CA ALA A 112 -1.12 -16.31 -17.20
C ALA A 112 -0.90 -15.01 -16.38
N ALA A 113 -1.81 -14.70 -15.44
CA ALA A 113 -1.67 -13.55 -14.54
C ALA A 113 -0.49 -13.71 -13.56
N TYR A 114 -0.13 -14.97 -13.27
CA TYR A 114 0.95 -15.32 -12.35
C TYR A 114 2.32 -14.80 -12.83
N HIS A 115 2.59 -14.91 -14.14
CA HIS A 115 3.91 -14.61 -14.72
C HIS A 115 4.00 -13.27 -15.47
N ARG A 116 2.87 -12.70 -15.91
CA ARG A 116 2.87 -11.54 -16.82
C ARG A 116 2.73 -10.20 -16.12
N ASP A 117 2.01 -10.16 -15.00
CA ASP A 117 1.55 -8.90 -14.41
C ASP A 117 2.26 -8.64 -13.08
N GLY A 118 2.65 -7.37 -12.89
CA GLY A 118 3.28 -6.91 -11.66
C GLY A 118 2.80 -5.50 -11.31
N GLY A 119 2.46 -5.29 -10.04
CA GLY A 119 2.01 -4.01 -9.53
C GLY A 119 3.12 -3.27 -8.78
N VAL A 120 3.11 -1.94 -8.89
CA VAL A 120 3.85 -1.04 -7.99
C VAL A 120 2.91 0.06 -7.53
N GLY A 121 3.28 0.77 -6.48
CA GLY A 121 2.58 1.95 -5.98
C GLY A 121 1.82 1.72 -4.68
N PHE A 122 1.53 2.83 -4.02
CA PHE A 122 0.93 2.88 -2.69
C PHE A 122 -0.61 2.87 -2.70
N SER A 123 -1.22 2.55 -3.85
CA SER A 123 -2.66 2.69 -4.11
C SER A 123 -3.52 1.76 -3.25
N SER A 124 -3.05 0.54 -2.97
CA SER A 124 -3.75 -0.41 -2.09
C SER A 124 -3.87 0.13 -0.66
N VAL A 125 -2.79 0.73 -0.15
CA VAL A 125 -2.78 1.41 1.15
C VAL A 125 -3.65 2.66 1.10
N GLY A 126 -3.54 3.49 0.05
CA GLY A 126 -4.39 4.67 -0.13
C GLY A 126 -5.89 4.35 -0.08
N CYS A 127 -6.30 3.29 -0.77
CA CYS A 127 -7.69 2.80 -0.75
C CYS A 127 -8.11 2.35 0.66
N ALA A 128 -7.28 1.54 1.33
CA ALA A 128 -7.58 1.07 2.68
C ALA A 128 -7.67 2.23 3.68
N LEU A 129 -6.79 3.22 3.59
CA LEU A 129 -6.83 4.42 4.42
C LEU A 129 -8.07 5.27 4.15
N ALA A 130 -8.53 5.38 2.90
CA ALA A 130 -9.79 6.07 2.58
C ALA A 130 -10.99 5.40 3.27
N VAL A 131 -11.03 4.06 3.29
CA VAL A 131 -12.06 3.30 4.01
C VAL A 131 -11.95 3.53 5.52
N ILE A 132 -10.75 3.48 6.10
CA ILE A 132 -10.54 3.73 7.53
C ILE A 132 -11.00 5.14 7.89
N ALA A 133 -10.57 6.16 7.14
CA ALA A 133 -10.96 7.55 7.34
C ALA A 133 -12.49 7.74 7.31
N ALA A 134 -13.17 7.12 6.35
CA ALA A 134 -14.63 7.16 6.25
C ALA A 134 -15.32 6.56 7.49
N ASN A 135 -14.79 5.45 8.02
CA ASN A 135 -15.33 4.80 9.22
C ASN A 135 -14.94 5.50 10.53
N SER A 136 -13.83 6.23 10.55
CA SER A 136 -13.43 7.05 11.70
C SER A 136 -14.38 8.25 11.92
N GLY A 137 -14.95 8.81 10.85
CA GLY A 137 -15.95 9.89 10.93
C GLY A 137 -17.32 9.45 11.47
N SER A 138 -17.73 8.20 11.23
CA SER A 138 -19.03 7.66 11.69
C SER A 138 -19.11 7.39 13.19
N SER A 139 -17.97 7.23 13.87
CA SER A 139 -17.93 6.95 15.32
C SER A 139 -18.14 8.20 16.19
N GLY A 140 -18.17 9.40 15.61
CA GLY A 140 -18.33 10.68 16.33
C GLY A 140 -19.78 11.18 16.50
N VAL A 141 -20.78 10.51 15.92
CA VAL A 141 -22.20 10.98 15.89
C VAL A 141 -23.08 10.20 16.89
N GLY A 142 -22.50 9.65 17.96
CA GLY A 142 -23.23 8.93 19.01
C GLY A 142 -23.44 9.71 20.33
N GLY A 143 -22.83 10.88 20.49
CA GLY A 143 -22.65 11.53 21.81
C GLY A 143 -23.44 12.82 22.06
N ARG A 144 -24.43 13.17 21.23
CA ARG A 144 -25.36 14.27 21.52
C ARG A 144 -26.79 13.76 21.42
N ARG A 145 -27.29 13.23 22.54
CA ARG A 145 -28.72 13.24 22.84
C ARG A 145 -28.93 14.30 23.91
N GLU A 146 -30.02 15.02 23.69
CA GLU A 146 -30.54 16.19 24.40
C GLU A 146 -30.68 16.00 25.91
#